data_AF-L9YQG0-F1
#
_entry.id   AF-L9YQG0-F1
#
_cell.length_a   1.000
_cell.length_b   1.000
_cell.length_c   1.000
_cell.angle_alpha   90.00
_cell.angle_beta   90.00
_cell.angle_gamma   90.00
#
_symmetry.space_group_name_H-M   'P 1'
#
loop_
_entity.id
_entity.type
_entity.pdbx_description
1 polymer ?
#
loop_
_entity_poly.entity_id
_entity_poly.type
_entity_poly.pdbx_seq_one_letter_code
_entity_poly.pdbx_strand_id
1 'polypeptide(L)'
;MDRYDADSEPVARTRTKEVDRRGRPWRRTIVAVAVVALAVGVAVGPGIAVATAGSGSPLVTGVTTTAGADSSLVVADATVEPGETATHRLALTDAPNGLAGFELTLELSTDDATISNASYPEVYGKTSDPIVSDDGQSVTVEAADLTDEVTPGATDVTLATVAVTGPDTGSTTLEITDLQVDADGGSRIEPALEAGTLTVDDGTGGSPSATAGGDGTDSGDSNADSSSDSVPGFAGGAALVAIAAGVALLARSR
;
A
#
# COMPACT_ATOMS: atom_id res chain seq x y z
N MET A 1 -53.31 71.55 4.60
CA MET A 1 -53.92 70.37 3.97
C MET A 1 -53.23 70.21 2.63
N ASP A 2 -52.44 69.21 2.26
CA ASP A 2 -52.06 67.85 2.68
C ASP A 2 -50.74 67.62 1.88
N ARG A 3 -49.57 67.18 2.37
CA ARG A 3 -49.17 65.92 3.03
C ARG A 3 -49.71 64.67 2.34
N TYR A 4 -49.03 64.20 1.29
CA TYR A 4 -48.74 62.78 1.03
C TYR A 4 -47.72 62.70 -0.12
N ASP A 5 -46.44 62.59 0.23
CA ASP A 5 -45.42 62.03 -0.67
C ASP A 5 -44.81 60.87 0.13
N ALA A 6 -45.30 59.68 -0.20
CA ALA A 6 -44.83 58.41 0.32
C ALA A 6 -44.41 57.62 -0.91
N ASP A 7 -43.12 57.52 -1.14
CA ASP A 7 -42.57 56.25 -1.59
C ASP A 7 -41.11 56.13 -1.15
N SER A 8 -40.86 55.10 -0.35
CA SER A 8 -39.56 54.70 0.16
C SER A 8 -39.32 53.29 -0.37
N GLU A 9 -38.72 53.18 -1.55
CA GLU A 9 -38.18 51.91 -2.02
C GLU A 9 -36.65 51.89 -1.84
N PRO A 10 -36.09 50.93 -1.08
CA PRO A 10 -34.66 50.70 -1.06
C PRO A 10 -34.26 49.91 -2.31
N VAL A 11 -33.52 50.55 -3.21
CA VAL A 11 -32.83 49.90 -4.33
C VAL A 11 -31.86 48.83 -3.82
N ALA A 12 -32.25 47.57 -4.02
CA ALA A 12 -31.40 46.41 -3.86
C ALA A 12 -30.20 46.50 -4.81
N ARG A 13 -29.00 46.65 -4.23
CA ARG A 13 -27.75 46.58 -4.97
C ARG A 13 -27.51 45.13 -5.41
N THR A 14 -27.64 44.88 -6.70
CA THR A 14 -27.16 43.67 -7.38
C THR A 14 -25.64 43.56 -7.19
N ARG A 15 -25.22 42.64 -6.32
CA ARG A 15 -23.83 42.22 -6.14
C ARG A 15 -23.47 41.33 -7.34
N THR A 16 -22.83 41.91 -8.35
CA THR A 16 -22.16 41.17 -9.42
C THR A 16 -21.07 40.28 -8.80
N LYS A 17 -21.22 38.96 -8.97
CA LYS A 17 -20.27 37.94 -8.54
C LYS A 17 -19.21 37.85 -9.63
N GLU A 18 -18.19 38.68 -9.52
CA GLU A 18 -16.99 38.60 -10.35
C GLU A 18 -16.19 37.36 -9.91
N VAL A 19 -16.12 36.38 -10.80
CA VAL A 19 -15.36 35.14 -10.60
C VAL A 19 -13.90 35.47 -10.90
N ASP A 20 -13.18 35.88 -9.86
CA ASP A 20 -11.73 36.05 -9.91
C ASP A 20 -11.08 34.66 -9.92
N ARG A 21 -10.80 34.19 -11.14
CA ARG A 21 -10.07 32.96 -11.42
C ARG A 21 -8.57 33.27 -11.27
N ARG A 22 -8.08 33.35 -10.03
CA ARG A 22 -6.65 33.50 -9.73
C ARG A 22 -6.13 32.24 -9.04
N GLY A 23 -5.23 31.54 -9.74
CA GLY A 23 -4.60 30.29 -9.31
C GLY A 23 -4.04 30.37 -7.89
N ARG A 24 -4.41 29.39 -7.08
CA ARG A 24 -3.86 29.17 -5.74
C ARG A 24 -2.60 28.31 -5.91
N PRO A 25 -1.40 28.81 -5.56
CA PRO A 25 -0.22 27.97 -5.51
C PRO A 25 -0.37 26.99 -4.34
N TRP A 26 -0.25 25.71 -4.67
CA TRP A 26 -0.23 24.56 -3.77
C TRP A 26 0.95 24.76 -2.79
N ARG A 27 0.65 25.21 -1.57
CA ARG A 27 1.64 25.29 -0.50
C ARG A 27 1.75 23.89 0.09
N ARG A 28 2.77 23.16 -0.37
CA ARG A 28 3.33 22.00 0.34
C ARG A 28 3.71 22.48 1.74
N THR A 29 2.97 22.02 2.74
CA THR A 29 3.30 22.29 4.14
C THR A 29 4.32 21.24 4.57
N ILE A 30 5.60 21.52 4.34
CA ILE A 30 6.69 20.77 4.97
C ILE A 30 6.67 21.18 6.44
N VAL A 31 6.15 20.30 7.30
CA VAL A 31 6.22 20.46 8.75
C VAL A 31 7.60 19.97 9.21
N ALA A 32 8.60 20.85 9.08
CA ALA A 32 9.90 20.63 9.70
C ALA A 32 9.79 20.95 11.20
N VAL A 33 9.59 19.94 12.05
CA VAL A 33 9.73 20.10 13.50
C VAL A 33 11.22 20.11 13.83
N ALA A 34 11.74 21.30 14.07
CA ALA A 34 13.07 21.52 14.62
C ALA A 34 13.11 21.05 16.08
N VAL A 35 13.82 19.94 16.35
CA VAL A 35 14.18 19.56 17.71
C VAL A 35 15.42 20.36 18.14
N VAL A 36 15.20 21.15 19.19
CA VAL A 36 16.19 22.01 19.87
C VAL A 36 17.24 21.14 20.57
N ALA A 37 18.48 21.17 20.08
CA ALA A 37 19.63 20.65 20.81
C ALA A 37 20.12 21.69 21.83
N LEU A 38 19.89 21.41 23.12
CA LEU A 38 20.39 22.19 24.25
C LEU A 38 21.88 21.90 24.45
N ALA A 39 22.75 22.80 23.97
CA ALA A 39 24.18 22.76 24.25
C ALA A 39 24.47 23.47 25.58
N VAL A 40 24.81 22.71 26.63
CA VAL A 40 25.49 23.22 27.83
C VAL A 40 26.97 22.88 27.70
N GLY A 41 27.80 23.90 27.48
CA GLY A 41 29.25 23.77 27.40
C GLY A 41 29.97 24.76 28.31
N VAL A 42 31.11 24.27 28.80
CA VAL A 42 32.30 24.98 29.31
C VAL A 42 32.49 25.02 30.83
N ALA A 43 33.41 24.17 31.31
CA ALA A 43 34.42 24.57 32.28
C ALA A 43 35.77 23.89 31.94
N VAL A 44 36.74 24.74 31.64
CA VAL A 44 38.12 24.45 31.23
C VAL A 44 38.97 24.03 32.42
N GLY A 45 39.88 23.06 32.23
CA GLY A 45 41.02 22.82 33.12
C GLY A 45 42.23 22.31 32.33
N PRO A 46 43.43 22.91 32.44
CA PRO A 46 44.62 22.46 31.74
C PRO A 46 45.40 21.45 32.61
N GLY A 47 45.78 20.32 32.01
CA GLY A 47 46.62 19.31 32.65
C GLY A 47 47.37 18.50 31.60
N ILE A 48 48.59 18.90 31.33
CA ILE A 48 49.57 18.28 30.41
C ILE A 48 50.19 17.05 31.06
N ALA A 49 50.22 15.91 30.36
CA ALA A 49 51.27 14.90 30.50
C ALA A 49 51.36 14.01 29.24
N VAL A 50 52.51 14.07 28.58
CA VAL A 50 52.95 13.23 27.45
C VAL A 50 53.52 11.90 27.98
N ALA A 51 53.18 10.79 27.33
CA ALA A 51 53.95 9.54 27.32
C ALA A 51 53.60 8.73 26.05
N THR A 52 54.35 8.90 24.96
CA THR A 52 55.34 7.95 24.41
C THR A 52 54.80 6.61 23.87
N ALA A 53 54.71 6.58 22.54
CA ALA A 53 55.08 5.49 21.61
C ALA A 53 54.37 4.12 21.72
N GLY A 54 53.50 3.88 20.74
CA GLY A 54 53.20 2.54 20.26
C GLY A 54 51.76 2.38 19.77
N SER A 55 51.60 1.99 18.51
CA SER A 55 50.37 1.54 17.83
C SER A 55 49.64 2.63 17.03
N GLY A 56 49.70 2.49 15.71
CA GLY A 56 48.98 3.34 14.77
C GLY A 56 47.48 3.30 15.04
N SER A 57 46.92 4.48 15.30
CA SER A 57 45.47 4.69 15.23
C SER A 57 45.09 4.76 13.75
N PRO A 58 44.22 3.87 13.23
CA PRO A 58 43.53 4.22 12.02
C PRO A 58 42.67 5.44 12.36
N LEU A 59 42.75 6.44 11.49
CA LEU A 59 41.76 7.50 11.41
C LEU A 59 40.39 6.81 11.34
N VAL A 60 39.57 6.88 12.39
CA VAL A 60 38.14 6.62 12.23
C VAL A 60 37.57 7.84 11.53
N THR A 61 37.81 7.91 10.22
CA THR A 61 36.92 8.60 9.32
C THR A 61 35.55 8.03 9.62
N GLY A 62 34.60 8.85 10.06
CA GLY A 62 33.21 8.44 10.25
C GLY A 62 32.76 7.72 9.00
N VAL A 63 32.70 6.39 9.09
CA VAL A 63 32.23 5.56 8.00
C VAL A 63 30.71 5.66 8.15
N THR A 64 30.09 6.49 7.33
CA THR A 64 28.73 6.22 6.91
C THR A 64 28.81 4.96 6.07
N THR A 65 28.81 3.79 6.72
CA THR A 65 28.50 2.53 6.05
C THR A 65 27.06 2.65 5.60
N THR A 66 26.86 3.06 4.34
CA THR A 66 25.57 2.88 3.65
C THR A 66 25.36 1.37 3.56
N ALA A 67 24.64 0.83 4.53
CA ALA A 67 24.17 -0.53 4.50
C ALA A 67 22.94 -0.55 3.60
N GLY A 68 23.10 -0.97 2.35
CA GLY A 68 22.00 -0.95 1.39
C GLY A 68 22.29 -1.59 0.04
N ALA A 69 23.55 -1.97 -0.24
CA ALA A 69 23.90 -2.48 -1.57
C ALA A 69 23.22 -3.82 -1.94
N ASP A 70 22.73 -4.58 -0.95
CA ASP A 70 22.04 -5.87 -1.15
C ASP A 70 20.61 -5.90 -0.57
N SER A 71 20.13 -4.80 0.03
CA SER A 71 18.77 -4.74 0.59
C SER A 71 17.78 -4.27 -0.47
N SER A 72 16.62 -4.90 -0.58
CA SER A 72 15.51 -4.43 -1.41
C SER A 72 14.24 -4.27 -0.60
N LEU A 73 13.44 -3.27 -0.94
CA LEU A 73 12.10 -3.06 -0.40
C LEU A 73 11.08 -3.43 -1.48
N VAL A 74 10.36 -4.53 -1.23
CA VAL A 74 9.46 -5.17 -2.18
C VAL A 74 8.01 -4.91 -1.77
N VAL A 75 7.20 -4.47 -2.72
CA VAL A 75 5.74 -4.43 -2.61
C VAL A 75 5.17 -5.68 -3.27
N ALA A 76 4.47 -6.53 -2.52
CA ALA A 76 3.92 -7.77 -3.05
C ALA A 76 2.81 -7.52 -4.08
N ASP A 77 2.77 -8.35 -5.13
CA ASP A 77 1.66 -8.37 -6.10
C ASP A 77 0.39 -8.98 -5.50
N ALA A 78 -0.76 -8.59 -6.06
CA ALA A 78 -2.04 -9.21 -5.72
C ALA A 78 -2.99 -9.26 -6.92
N THR A 79 -3.87 -10.27 -6.91
CA THR A 79 -4.94 -10.41 -7.90
C THR A 79 -6.28 -10.58 -7.19
N VAL A 80 -7.28 -9.81 -7.59
CA VAL A 80 -8.62 -9.81 -6.98
C VAL A 80 -9.71 -9.69 -8.05
N GLU A 81 -10.94 -10.03 -7.67
CA GLU A 81 -12.12 -9.80 -8.50
C GLU A 81 -12.55 -8.32 -8.43
N PRO A 82 -13.32 -7.82 -9.42
CA PRO A 82 -13.83 -6.44 -9.40
C PRO A 82 -14.62 -6.12 -8.13
N GLY A 83 -14.23 -5.04 -7.45
CA GLY A 83 -14.86 -4.56 -6.22
C GLY A 83 -14.30 -5.17 -4.93
N GLU A 84 -13.36 -6.11 -5.01
CA GLU A 84 -12.70 -6.71 -3.86
C GLU A 84 -11.45 -5.91 -3.42
N THR A 85 -11.06 -6.11 -2.15
CA THR A 85 -9.89 -5.46 -1.54
C THR A 85 -8.71 -6.42 -1.49
N ALA A 86 -7.61 -6.06 -2.14
CA ALA A 86 -6.32 -6.75 -2.05
C ALA A 86 -5.49 -6.24 -0.86
N THR A 87 -4.68 -7.11 -0.27
CA THR A 87 -3.69 -6.72 0.74
C THR A 87 -2.29 -6.86 0.17
N HIS A 88 -1.59 -5.74 0.02
CA HIS A 88 -0.21 -5.68 -0.44
C HIS A 88 0.73 -5.60 0.76
N ARG A 89 1.68 -6.52 0.84
CA ARG A 89 2.71 -6.54 1.89
C ARG A 89 3.93 -5.77 1.41
N LEU A 90 4.43 -4.87 2.25
CA LEU A 90 5.68 -4.15 2.03
C LEU A 90 6.75 -4.79 2.90
N ALA A 91 7.80 -5.32 2.29
CA ALA A 91 8.82 -6.09 2.99
C ALA A 91 10.24 -5.69 2.59
N LEU A 92 11.10 -5.49 3.59
CA LEU A 92 12.53 -5.34 3.40
C LEU A 92 13.17 -6.73 3.35
N THR A 93 13.88 -7.05 2.27
CA THR A 93 14.48 -8.37 2.06
C THR A 93 15.53 -8.68 3.13
N ASP A 94 16.35 -7.69 3.46
CA ASP A 94 17.52 -7.85 4.33
C ASP A 94 17.73 -6.59 5.18
N ALA A 95 17.89 -6.77 6.49
CA ALA A 95 18.24 -5.76 7.48
C ALA A 95 19.57 -6.13 8.17
N PRO A 96 20.73 -5.97 7.48
CA PRO A 96 22.02 -6.47 7.99
C PRO A 96 22.46 -5.80 9.30
N ASN A 97 22.01 -4.57 9.54
CA ASN A 97 22.25 -3.82 10.79
C ASN A 97 20.94 -3.58 11.56
N GLY A 98 19.93 -4.41 11.32
CA GLY A 98 18.61 -4.33 11.94
C GLY A 98 17.85 -3.08 11.50
N LEU A 99 16.76 -2.78 12.20
CA LEU A 99 15.81 -1.73 11.84
C LEU A 99 15.41 -0.95 13.09
N ALA A 100 15.73 0.33 13.14
CA ALA A 100 15.27 1.22 14.20
C ALA A 100 13.91 1.86 13.88
N GLY A 101 13.65 2.15 12.60
CA GLY A 101 12.40 2.71 12.14
C GLY A 101 12.37 3.04 10.65
N PHE A 102 11.18 3.39 10.17
CA PHE A 102 10.95 3.75 8.79
C PHE A 102 9.81 4.77 8.63
N GLU A 103 9.89 5.55 7.57
CA GLU A 103 8.82 6.35 6.99
C GLU A 103 8.83 6.05 5.48
N LEU A 104 7.68 5.73 4.90
CA LEU A 104 7.55 5.54 3.46
C LEU A 104 6.21 6.09 2.96
N THR A 105 6.22 6.55 1.72
CA THR A 105 5.01 6.93 0.98
C THR A 105 4.87 6.04 -0.24
N LEU A 106 3.71 5.37 -0.33
CA LEU A 106 3.31 4.55 -1.46
C LEU A 106 2.28 5.32 -2.29
N GLU A 107 2.42 5.32 -3.61
CA GLU A 107 1.51 5.95 -4.56
C GLU A 107 1.04 4.95 -5.62
N LEU A 108 -0.20 5.09 -6.06
CA LEU A 108 -0.75 4.35 -7.19
C LEU A 108 -0.40 5.07 -8.50
N SER A 109 0.03 4.33 -9.52
CA SER A 109 0.35 4.92 -10.82
C SER A 109 -0.90 5.31 -11.63
N THR A 110 -2.08 4.78 -11.28
CA THR A 110 -3.37 5.12 -11.93
C THR A 110 -4.49 5.34 -10.91
N ASP A 111 -5.51 6.09 -11.32
CA ASP A 111 -6.71 6.39 -10.52
C ASP A 111 -7.75 5.24 -10.51
N ASP A 112 -7.42 4.08 -11.09
CA ASP A 112 -8.35 2.94 -11.26
C ASP A 112 -8.48 2.07 -10.00
N ALA A 113 -7.73 2.37 -8.95
CA ALA A 113 -7.81 1.71 -7.65
C ALA A 113 -7.76 2.73 -6.52
N THR A 114 -8.16 2.31 -5.32
CA THR A 114 -8.22 3.18 -4.15
C THR A 114 -7.62 2.50 -2.93
N ILE A 115 -6.65 3.15 -2.31
CA ILE A 115 -6.10 2.74 -1.02
C ILE A 115 -7.16 3.01 0.04
N SER A 116 -7.61 1.94 0.70
CA SER A 116 -8.69 2.00 1.68
C SER A 116 -8.15 2.08 3.10
N ASN A 117 -7.01 1.45 3.36
CA ASN A 117 -6.35 1.45 4.67
C ASN A 117 -4.90 0.97 4.56
N ALA A 118 -4.14 1.10 5.65
CA ALA A 118 -2.91 0.36 5.86
C ALA A 118 -2.82 -0.11 7.32
N SER A 119 -1.95 -1.07 7.61
CA SER A 119 -1.73 -1.58 8.95
C SER A 119 -0.32 -2.08 9.17
N TYR A 120 0.12 -2.05 10.42
CA TYR A 120 1.45 -2.46 10.84
C TYR A 120 1.42 -3.82 11.54
N PRO A 121 2.49 -4.62 11.41
CA PRO A 121 2.77 -5.71 12.33
C PRO A 121 2.79 -5.27 13.80
N GLU A 122 2.33 -6.14 14.70
CA GLU A 122 2.29 -5.87 16.15
C GLU A 122 3.68 -5.73 16.80
N VAL A 123 4.74 -6.14 16.11
CA VAL A 123 6.13 -6.06 16.60
C VAL A 123 6.61 -4.61 16.75
N TYR A 124 5.99 -3.65 16.06
CA TYR A 124 6.40 -2.26 16.15
C TYR A 124 5.79 -1.59 17.39
N GLY A 125 6.64 -1.34 18.40
CA GLY A 125 6.22 -0.78 19.69
C GLY A 125 5.72 0.66 19.65
N LYS A 126 5.94 1.40 18.56
CA LYS A 126 5.36 2.73 18.34
C LYS A 126 5.15 3.01 16.85
N THR A 127 3.90 3.28 16.49
CA THR A 127 3.46 3.57 15.12
C THR A 127 2.73 4.90 15.10
N SER A 128 2.90 5.66 14.03
CA SER A 128 1.95 6.72 13.68
C SER A 128 0.80 6.10 12.89
N ASP A 129 -0.43 6.59 13.10
CA ASP A 129 -1.57 6.12 12.31
C ASP A 129 -1.29 6.31 10.82
N PRO A 130 -1.57 5.32 9.95
CA PRO A 130 -1.39 5.47 8.52
C PRO A 130 -2.19 6.64 7.98
N ILE A 131 -1.57 7.44 7.12
CA ILE A 131 -2.21 8.62 6.53
C ILE A 131 -2.48 8.32 5.06
N VAL A 132 -3.74 8.05 4.74
CA VAL A 132 -4.22 7.92 3.36
C VAL A 132 -4.60 9.31 2.83
N SER A 133 -4.25 9.64 1.59
CA SER A 133 -4.68 10.89 0.96
C SER A 133 -6.19 10.94 0.78
N ASP A 134 -6.76 12.15 0.68
CA ASP A 134 -8.20 12.37 0.49
C ASP A 134 -8.71 11.76 -0.83
N ASP A 135 -7.84 11.70 -1.83
CA ASP A 135 -8.07 11.05 -3.13
C ASP A 135 -7.85 9.51 -3.10
N GLY A 136 -7.28 8.97 -2.02
CA GLY A 136 -7.00 7.54 -1.87
C GLY A 136 -5.91 6.99 -2.80
N GLN A 137 -5.09 7.85 -3.41
CA GLN A 137 -4.04 7.44 -4.35
C GLN A 137 -2.67 7.30 -3.69
N SER A 138 -2.51 7.82 -2.48
CA SER A 138 -1.27 7.68 -1.71
C SER A 138 -1.53 7.33 -0.26
N VAL A 139 -0.56 6.65 0.34
CA VAL A 139 -0.54 6.35 1.77
C VAL A 139 0.87 6.52 2.33
N THR A 140 0.96 7.25 3.45
CA THR A 140 2.19 7.38 4.23
C THR A 140 2.08 6.51 5.48
N VAL A 141 3.12 5.71 5.71
CA VAL A 141 3.23 4.85 6.89
C VAL A 141 4.55 5.10 7.60
N GLU A 142 4.52 5.17 8.92
CA GLU A 142 5.65 5.47 9.79
C GLU A 142 5.59 4.61 11.05
N ALA A 143 6.68 3.90 11.33
CA ALA A 143 6.81 3.07 12.53
C ALA A 143 8.26 3.00 13.02
N ALA A 144 8.42 2.72 14.30
CA ALA A 144 9.71 2.49 14.94
C ALA A 144 9.70 1.15 15.68
N ASP A 145 10.81 0.42 15.57
CA ASP A 145 11.07 -0.77 16.38
C ASP A 145 11.72 -0.33 17.70
N LEU A 146 10.89 -0.02 18.69
CA LEU A 146 11.36 0.37 20.02
C LEU A 146 11.73 -0.84 20.89
N THR A 147 11.36 -2.03 20.46
CA THR A 147 11.52 -3.28 21.21
C THR A 147 12.70 -4.11 20.73
N ASP A 148 13.39 -3.67 19.67
CA ASP A 148 14.55 -4.37 19.08
C ASP A 148 14.16 -5.78 18.62
N GLU A 149 12.95 -5.91 18.06
CA GLU A 149 12.44 -7.18 17.51
C GLU A 149 13.09 -7.50 16.15
N VAL A 150 13.46 -6.49 15.37
CA VAL A 150 14.12 -6.58 14.07
C VAL A 150 15.62 -6.36 14.23
N THR A 151 16.27 -7.39 14.78
CA THR A 151 17.71 -7.38 15.07
C THR A 151 18.60 -7.45 13.81
N PRO A 152 19.90 -7.11 13.93
CA PRO A 152 20.87 -7.27 12.84
C PRO A 152 20.91 -8.66 12.20
N GLY A 153 20.75 -8.69 10.88
CA GLY A 153 20.69 -9.91 10.08
C GLY A 153 19.28 -10.45 9.85
N ALA A 154 18.24 -9.73 10.27
CA ALA A 154 16.86 -10.09 9.93
C ALA A 154 16.62 -10.05 8.41
N THR A 155 15.73 -10.93 7.95
CA THR A 155 15.38 -11.09 6.53
C THR A 155 13.86 -11.17 6.36
N ASP A 156 13.34 -10.78 5.20
CA ASP A 156 11.90 -10.74 4.89
C ASP A 156 11.08 -9.99 5.96
N VAL A 157 11.60 -8.83 6.38
CA VAL A 157 11.02 -8.00 7.43
C VAL A 157 9.79 -7.30 6.86
N THR A 158 8.61 -7.66 7.35
CA THR A 158 7.38 -6.95 6.97
C THR A 158 7.33 -5.59 7.65
N LEU A 159 7.27 -4.53 6.86
CA LEU A 159 7.17 -3.16 7.35
C LEU A 159 5.70 -2.77 7.57
N ALA A 160 4.88 -2.96 6.55
CA ALA A 160 3.47 -2.61 6.57
C ALA A 160 2.66 -3.48 5.61
N THR A 161 1.35 -3.42 5.75
CA THR A 161 0.39 -3.98 4.80
C THR A 161 -0.57 -2.87 4.36
N VAL A 162 -0.85 -2.79 3.07
CA VAL A 162 -1.72 -1.77 2.48
C VAL A 162 -2.91 -2.47 1.83
N ALA A 163 -4.11 -2.01 2.15
CA ALA A 163 -5.36 -2.51 1.59
C ALA A 163 -5.77 -1.63 0.41
N VAL A 164 -5.83 -2.21 -0.78
CA VAL A 164 -6.16 -1.51 -2.04
C VAL A 164 -7.37 -2.18 -2.69
N THR A 165 -8.36 -1.38 -3.06
CA THR A 165 -9.60 -1.85 -3.68
C THR A 165 -9.60 -1.48 -5.16
N GLY A 166 -9.87 -2.46 -6.02
CA GLY A 166 -9.97 -2.28 -7.47
C GLY A 166 -11.41 -2.45 -7.95
N PRO A 167 -12.16 -1.37 -8.26
CA PRO A 167 -13.57 -1.47 -8.64
C PRO A 167 -13.80 -2.12 -10.01
N ASP A 168 -12.88 -1.94 -10.96
CA ASP A 168 -13.03 -2.35 -12.36
C ASP A 168 -11.83 -3.20 -12.80
N THR A 169 -12.03 -4.04 -13.82
CA THR A 169 -10.95 -4.87 -14.40
C THR A 169 -9.84 -4.00 -14.95
N GLY A 170 -8.59 -4.33 -14.62
CA GLY A 170 -7.44 -3.52 -14.99
C GLY A 170 -6.18 -3.91 -14.21
N SER A 171 -5.12 -3.13 -14.40
CA SER A 171 -3.88 -3.30 -13.66
C SER A 171 -3.39 -1.93 -13.22
N THR A 172 -3.01 -1.81 -11.95
CA THR A 172 -2.35 -0.61 -11.42
C THR A 172 -1.06 -1.00 -10.70
N THR A 173 -0.08 -0.12 -10.76
CA THR A 173 1.23 -0.32 -10.11
C THR A 173 1.25 0.48 -8.81
N LEU A 174 1.84 -0.12 -7.78
CA LEU A 174 2.06 0.48 -6.47
C LEU A 174 3.54 0.80 -6.35
N GLU A 175 3.88 2.09 -6.34
CA GLU A 175 5.24 2.59 -6.36
C GLU A 175 5.58 3.35 -5.08
N ILE A 176 6.81 3.18 -4.59
CA ILE A 176 7.30 3.91 -3.42
C ILE A 176 7.97 5.19 -3.92
N THR A 177 7.48 6.35 -3.48
CA THR A 177 7.95 7.65 -3.98
C THR A 177 8.74 8.45 -2.95
N ASP A 178 8.55 8.17 -1.67
CA ASP A 178 9.38 8.67 -0.58
C ASP A 178 9.75 7.52 0.36
N LEU A 179 11.01 7.49 0.77
CA LEU A 179 11.56 6.43 1.62
C LEU A 179 12.62 6.98 2.57
N GLN A 180 12.41 6.72 3.85
CA GLN A 180 13.40 6.81 4.90
C GLN A 180 13.38 5.52 5.73
N VAL A 181 14.51 4.83 5.78
CA VAL A 181 14.69 3.64 6.62
C VAL A 181 15.98 3.82 7.41
N ASP A 182 15.92 3.63 8.71
CA ASP A 182 17.05 3.80 9.62
C ASP A 182 17.34 2.46 10.34
N ALA A 183 18.60 2.05 10.31
CA ALA A 183 19.12 0.84 10.97
C ALA A 183 19.36 1.07 12.46
N ASP A 184 19.66 0.00 13.19
CA ASP A 184 20.09 0.10 14.58
C ASP A 184 21.37 0.95 14.66
N GLY A 185 21.37 1.88 15.62
CA GLY A 185 22.41 2.91 15.72
C GLY A 185 22.22 4.15 14.84
N GLY A 186 21.10 4.24 14.11
CA GLY A 186 20.66 5.45 13.40
C GLY A 186 21.35 5.72 12.07
N SER A 187 21.95 4.68 11.46
CA SER A 187 22.49 4.79 10.09
C SER A 187 21.38 4.57 9.07
N ARG A 188 21.35 5.37 7.99
CA ARG A 188 20.35 5.22 6.94
C ARG A 188 20.58 3.94 6.11
N ILE A 189 19.49 3.24 5.81
CA ILE A 189 19.42 2.15 4.83
C ILE A 189 18.85 2.72 3.53
N GLU A 190 19.51 2.46 2.41
CA GLU A 190 19.04 2.85 1.06
C GLU A 190 18.77 1.59 0.23
N PRO A 191 17.62 0.92 0.41
CA PRO A 191 17.30 -0.31 -0.31
C PRO A 191 16.89 -0.02 -1.76
N ALA A 192 17.09 -1.00 -2.64
CA ALA A 192 16.52 -0.98 -3.98
C ALA A 192 14.99 -1.14 -3.92
N LEU A 193 14.26 -0.28 -4.61
CA LEU A 193 12.79 -0.28 -4.62
C LEU A 193 12.26 -1.23 -5.70
N GLU A 194 11.37 -2.14 -5.30
CA GLU A 194 10.65 -3.03 -6.21
C GLU A 194 9.14 -2.79 -6.07
N ALA A 195 8.55 -2.24 -7.14
CA ALA A 195 7.14 -1.92 -7.21
C ALA A 195 6.29 -3.19 -7.32
N GLY A 196 5.06 -3.12 -6.79
CA GLY A 196 4.09 -4.20 -6.84
C GLY A 196 2.97 -3.90 -7.82
N THR A 197 2.23 -4.92 -8.21
CA THR A 197 1.10 -4.80 -9.15
C THR A 197 -0.20 -5.30 -8.51
N LEU A 198 -1.26 -4.52 -8.62
CA LEU A 198 -2.62 -4.97 -8.41
C LEU A 198 -3.25 -5.30 -9.76
N THR A 199 -3.66 -6.55 -9.94
CA THR A 199 -4.44 -6.99 -11.10
C THR A 199 -5.88 -7.26 -10.68
N VAL A 200 -6.84 -6.66 -11.38
CA VAL A 200 -8.27 -6.91 -11.20
C VAL A 200 -8.76 -7.67 -12.43
N ASP A 201 -9.18 -8.92 -12.23
CA ASP A 201 -9.62 -9.82 -13.31
C ASP A 201 -10.98 -10.44 -12.96
N ASP A 202 -11.88 -10.54 -13.94
CA ASP A 202 -13.23 -11.07 -13.76
C ASP A 202 -13.31 -12.59 -14.00
N GLY A 203 -12.18 -13.26 -14.18
CA GLY A 203 -12.09 -14.70 -14.41
C GLY A 203 -12.61 -15.15 -15.78
N THR A 204 -13.02 -14.23 -16.67
CA THR A 204 -13.49 -14.61 -18.01
C THR A 204 -12.35 -14.85 -19.01
N GLY A 205 -11.11 -14.57 -18.60
CA GLY A 205 -9.86 -14.78 -19.33
C GLY A 205 -9.35 -16.24 -19.36
N GLY A 206 -10.17 -17.19 -19.79
CA GLY A 206 -9.69 -18.43 -20.43
C GLY A 206 -9.69 -19.72 -19.59
N SER A 207 -10.75 -20.51 -19.76
CA SER A 207 -10.58 -21.97 -19.89
C SER A 207 -10.36 -22.26 -21.37
N PRO A 208 -9.23 -22.89 -21.81
CA PRO A 208 -9.06 -23.22 -23.21
C PRO A 208 -10.17 -24.18 -23.62
N SER A 209 -11.10 -23.66 -24.43
CA SER A 209 -12.14 -24.44 -25.10
C SER A 209 -11.44 -25.58 -25.83
N ALA A 210 -11.56 -26.79 -25.28
CA ALA A 210 -11.09 -27.99 -25.95
C ALA A 210 -11.75 -28.02 -27.33
N THR A 211 -10.91 -27.91 -28.36
CA THR A 211 -11.31 -28.02 -29.76
C THR A 211 -12.24 -29.22 -29.91
N ALA A 212 -13.51 -28.93 -30.16
CA ALA A 212 -14.45 -29.89 -30.70
C ALA A 212 -13.90 -30.34 -32.05
N GLY A 213 -13.12 -31.42 -32.04
CA GLY A 213 -12.76 -32.18 -33.22
C GLY A 213 -14.00 -32.84 -33.77
N GLY A 214 -14.75 -32.09 -34.57
CA GLY A 214 -15.68 -32.67 -35.53
C GLY A 214 -14.84 -33.37 -36.59
N ASP A 215 -14.80 -34.70 -36.56
CA ASP A 215 -14.39 -35.49 -37.71
C ASP A 215 -15.64 -36.15 -38.29
N GLY A 216 -16.02 -35.66 -39.46
CA GLY A 216 -17.13 -36.18 -40.23
C GLY A 216 -16.64 -37.32 -41.12
N THR A 217 -17.33 -38.45 -41.06
CA THR A 217 -17.29 -39.43 -42.16
C THR A 217 -18.67 -39.54 -42.76
N ASP A 218 -18.72 -39.03 -43.99
CA ASP A 218 -19.79 -39.12 -44.98
C ASP A 218 -19.94 -40.56 -45.55
N SER A 219 -21.07 -40.79 -46.20
CA SER A 219 -21.46 -41.87 -47.13
C SER A 219 -22.23 -43.07 -46.56
N GLY A 220 -23.54 -43.11 -46.84
CA GLY A 220 -24.37 -44.32 -46.75
C GLY A 220 -25.83 -44.10 -47.14
N ASP A 221 -26.18 -44.51 -48.36
CA ASP A 221 -27.43 -44.35 -49.10
C ASP A 221 -28.65 -45.16 -48.57
N SER A 222 -29.84 -44.62 -48.88
CA SER A 222 -31.16 -45.27 -49.10
C SER A 222 -31.97 -46.00 -48.00
N ASN A 223 -33.11 -45.38 -47.67
CA ASN A 223 -34.49 -45.90 -47.50
C ASN A 223 -34.82 -47.21 -46.75
N ALA A 224 -35.63 -47.04 -45.70
CA ALA A 224 -36.79 -47.85 -45.25
C ALA A 224 -36.66 -49.37 -45.03
N ASP A 225 -36.77 -49.83 -43.77
CA ASP A 225 -38.00 -50.39 -43.16
C ASP A 225 -37.71 -50.79 -41.69
N SER A 226 -38.75 -51.23 -41.02
CA SER A 226 -39.09 -51.21 -39.60
C SER A 226 -38.32 -52.12 -38.62
N SER A 227 -38.46 -51.71 -37.35
CA SER A 227 -38.61 -52.54 -36.14
C SER A 227 -37.40 -52.85 -35.25
N SER A 228 -37.50 -52.24 -34.06
CA SER A 228 -37.31 -52.83 -32.73
C SER A 228 -35.92 -52.87 -32.07
N ASP A 229 -35.90 -52.15 -30.94
CA ASP A 229 -35.24 -52.44 -29.66
C ASP A 229 -33.75 -52.13 -29.47
N SER A 230 -33.45 -51.08 -28.69
CA SER A 230 -32.72 -51.24 -27.40
C SER A 230 -32.55 -49.92 -26.61
N VAL A 231 -33.36 -49.86 -25.54
CA VAL A 231 -33.24 -49.19 -24.23
C VAL A 231 -32.77 -47.72 -24.07
N PRO A 232 -33.66 -46.85 -23.53
CA PRO A 232 -33.32 -45.62 -22.81
C PRO A 232 -32.71 -45.96 -21.44
N GLY A 233 -31.43 -45.62 -21.24
CA GLY A 233 -30.68 -45.83 -20.01
C GLY A 233 -30.30 -44.51 -19.34
N PHE A 234 -31.10 -44.13 -18.37
CA PHE A 234 -30.92 -43.11 -17.33
C PHE A 234 -29.64 -43.34 -16.51
N ALA A 235 -28.77 -42.34 -16.48
CA ALA A 235 -27.83 -42.08 -15.38
C ALA A 235 -27.59 -40.56 -15.39
N GLY A 236 -28.26 -39.74 -14.58
CA GLY A 236 -28.39 -39.88 -13.13
C GLY A 236 -27.18 -39.24 -12.49
N GLY A 237 -27.22 -37.91 -12.27
CA GLY A 237 -26.10 -37.19 -11.68
C GLY A 237 -26.33 -35.69 -11.50
N ALA A 238 -27.45 -35.31 -10.89
CA ALA A 238 -27.57 -33.99 -10.27
C ALA A 238 -26.77 -34.00 -8.94
N ALA A 239 -25.76 -33.16 -8.82
CA ALA A 239 -25.14 -32.85 -7.54
C ALA A 239 -25.35 -31.36 -7.23
N LEU A 240 -26.47 -31.07 -6.57
CA LEU A 240 -26.65 -29.86 -5.77
C LEU A 240 -25.97 -30.11 -4.42
N VAL A 241 -24.95 -29.34 -4.04
CA VAL A 241 -24.45 -29.32 -2.66
C VAL A 241 -24.51 -27.90 -2.11
N ALA A 242 -25.54 -27.75 -1.26
CA ALA A 242 -25.76 -26.90 -0.10
C ALA A 242 -24.82 -25.71 0.22
N ILE A 243 -25.49 -24.56 0.33
CA ILE A 243 -25.13 -23.39 1.14
C ILE A 243 -25.02 -23.79 2.62
N ALA A 244 -23.90 -23.49 3.27
CA ALA A 244 -23.79 -23.52 4.73
C ALA A 244 -23.63 -22.09 5.26
N ALA A 245 -24.70 -21.60 5.88
CA ALA A 245 -24.70 -20.39 6.69
C ALA A 245 -24.02 -20.67 8.03
N GLY A 246 -23.06 -19.82 8.42
CA GLY A 246 -22.45 -19.81 9.74
C GLY A 246 -22.73 -18.49 10.45
N VAL A 247 -23.87 -18.40 11.13
CA VAL A 247 -24.11 -17.39 12.17
C VAL A 247 -23.77 -18.04 13.51
N ALA A 248 -22.72 -17.57 14.17
CA ALA A 248 -22.47 -17.85 15.59
C ALA A 248 -22.50 -16.53 16.36
N LEU A 249 -23.69 -16.25 16.90
CA LEU A 249 -23.98 -15.25 17.90
C LEU A 249 -23.39 -15.71 19.25
N LEU A 250 -23.07 -14.73 20.10
CA LEU A 250 -23.13 -14.76 21.59
C LEU A 250 -21.81 -14.96 22.37
N ALA A 251 -21.32 -13.86 22.95
CA ALA A 251 -20.97 -13.81 24.38
C ALA A 251 -20.93 -12.35 24.88
N ARG A 252 -22.06 -11.90 25.42
CA ARG A 252 -22.15 -10.75 26.33
C ARG A 252 -22.16 -11.31 27.75
N SER A 253 -21.13 -11.06 28.55
CA SER A 253 -21.17 -11.34 29.98
C SER A 253 -20.56 -10.20 30.80
N ARG A 254 -21.48 -9.51 31.47
CA ARG A 254 -21.38 -8.67 32.69
C ARG A 254 -20.52 -7.42 32.65
#